data_AF-F9EMA5-F1
#
_entry.id   AF-F9EMA5-F1
#
_cell.length_a   1.000
_cell.length_b   1.000
_cell.length_c   1.000
_cell.angle_alpha   90.00
_cell.angle_beta   90.00
_cell.angle_gamma   90.00
#
_symmetry.space_group_name_H-M   'P 1'
#
loop_
_entity.id
_entity.type
_entity.pdbx_description
1 polymer ?
#
loop_
_entity_poly.entity_id
_entity_poly.type
_entity_poly.pdbx_seq_one_letter_code
_entity_poly.pdbx_strand_id
1 'polypeptide(L)' 'MYREMELKDKLPTMTEEEMLKLLATDGKLVKRPMIVTKDFVLNGFKEEEWKELLKGVK' A
#
# COMPACT_ATOMS: atom_id res chain seq x y z
N MET A 1 -1.33 -15.95 3.71
CA MET A 1 -1.04 -15.39 2.37
C MET A 1 0.41 -14.95 2.15
N TYR A 2 0.95 -13.89 2.77
CA TYR A 2 2.36 -13.48 2.52
C TYR A 2 3.39 -14.59 2.82
N ARG A 3 3.19 -15.32 3.92
CA ARG A 3 3.99 -16.50 4.28
C ARG A 3 3.69 -17.71 3.38
N GLU A 4 2.41 -18.02 3.18
CA GLU A 4 1.96 -19.13 2.30
C GLU A 4 2.44 -19.00 0.85
N MET A 5 2.62 -17.78 0.34
CA MET A 5 3.07 -17.51 -1.03
C MET A 5 4.60 -17.33 -1.14
N GLU A 6 5.33 -17.40 -0.02
CA GLU A 6 6.78 -17.21 0.06
C GLU A 6 7.24 -15.87 -0.53
N LEU A 7 6.44 -14.81 -0.32
CA LEU A 7 6.68 -13.52 -0.98
C LEU A 7 7.99 -12.87 -0.53
N LYS A 8 8.49 -13.16 0.68
CA LYS A 8 9.76 -12.61 1.17
C LYS A 8 10.92 -12.94 0.22
N ASP A 9 10.95 -14.14 -0.34
CA ASP A 9 12.05 -14.63 -1.17
C ASP A 9 11.86 -14.25 -2.64
N LYS A 10 10.61 -14.05 -3.08
CA LYS A 10 10.26 -13.70 -4.46
C LYS A 10 10.29 -12.19 -4.73
N LEU A 11 9.92 -11.36 -3.75
CA LEU A 11 9.86 -9.90 -3.93
C LEU A 11 11.19 -9.28 -4.39
N PRO A 12 12.39 -9.69 -3.93
CA PRO A 12 13.64 -9.12 -4.40
C PRO A 12 13.93 -9.35 -5.89
N THR A 13 13.33 -10.37 -6.50
CA THR A 13 13.57 -10.75 -7.90
C THR A 13 12.41 -10.41 -8.83
N MET A 14 11.24 -10.06 -8.29
CA MET A 14 10.08 -9.61 -9.06
C MET A 14 10.35 -8.25 -9.70
N THR A 15 9.85 -8.09 -10.92
CA THR A 15 9.74 -6.80 -11.58
C THR A 15 8.60 -5.96 -10.99
N GLU A 16 8.64 -4.65 -11.21
CA GLU A 16 7.57 -3.74 -10.77
C GLU A 16 6.21 -4.14 -11.35
N GLU A 17 6.16 -4.54 -12.63
CA GLU A 17 4.92 -4.98 -13.29
C GLU A 17 4.31 -6.22 -12.60
N GLU A 18 5.15 -7.18 -12.22
CA GLU A 18 4.71 -8.39 -11.51
C GLU A 18 4.20 -8.06 -10.10
N MET A 19 4.85 -7.14 -9.40
CA MET A 19 4.38 -6.67 -8.10
C MET A 19 3.02 -5.98 -8.20
N LEU A 20 2.82 -5.13 -9.21
CA LEU A 20 1.54 -4.44 -9.45
C LEU A 20 0.42 -5.45 -9.77
N LYS A 21 0.69 -6.42 -10.64
CA LYS A 21 -0.27 -7.51 -10.95
C LYS A 21 -0.62 -8.29 -9.69
N LEU A 22 0.37 -8.65 -8.87
CA LEU A 22 0.16 -9.35 -7.62
C LEU A 22 -0.73 -8.55 -6.65
N LEU A 23 -0.44 -7.26 -6.44
CA LEU A 23 -1.25 -6.41 -5.56
C LEU A 23 -2.70 -6.26 -6.06
N ALA A 24 -2.93 -6.31 -7.37
CA ALA A 24 -4.25 -6.26 -7.97
C ALA A 24 -5.06 -7.57 -7.77
N THR A 25 -4.42 -8.69 -7.45
CA THR A 25 -5.13 -9.98 -7.27
C THR A 25 -5.91 -10.07 -5.97
N ASP A 26 -5.38 -9.56 -4.85
CA ASP A 26 -6.05 -9.57 -3.55
C ASP A 26 -5.66 -8.33 -2.75
N GLY A 27 -6.67 -7.50 -2.46
CA GLY A 27 -6.50 -6.28 -1.68
C GLY A 27 -6.02 -6.50 -0.24
N LYS A 28 -5.93 -7.73 0.28
CA LYS A 28 -5.30 -8.05 1.58
C LYS A 28 -3.77 -7.89 1.54
N LEU A 29 -3.15 -7.91 0.36
CA LEU A 29 -1.72 -7.62 0.18
C LEU A 29 -1.42 -6.12 0.29
N VAL A 30 -2.44 -5.29 0.17
CA VAL A 30 -2.35 -3.85 0.21
C VAL A 30 -2.52 -3.37 1.66
N LYS A 31 -1.64 -2.46 2.10
CA LYS A 31 -1.70 -1.88 3.45
C LYS A 31 -2.92 -0.99 3.61
N ARG A 32 -3.56 -1.08 4.79
CA ARG A 32 -4.80 -0.38 5.14
C ARG A 32 -4.65 0.33 6.50
N PRO A 33 -5.37 1.43 6.77
CA PRO A 33 -6.20 2.21 5.83
C PRO A 33 -5.35 2.89 4.75
N MET A 34 -5.95 3.24 3.60
CA MET A 34 -5.29 4.00 2.55
C MET A 34 -6.20 5.12 2.04
N ILE A 35 -5.65 6.30 1.80
CA ILE A 35 -6.35 7.44 1.19
C ILE A 35 -5.53 7.87 -0.02
N VAL A 36 -6.18 7.99 -1.17
CA VAL A 36 -5.56 8.46 -2.42
C VAL A 36 -6.30 9.72 -2.84
N THR A 37 -5.59 10.84 -2.94
CA THR A 37 -6.10 12.10 -3.47
C THR A 37 -5.35 12.46 -4.76
N LYS A 38 -5.64 13.63 -5.35
CA LYS A 38 -4.89 14.12 -6.50
C LYS A 38 -3.45 14.52 -6.14
N ASP A 39 -3.23 14.95 -4.90
CA ASP A 39 -1.98 15.60 -4.48
C ASP A 39 -1.14 14.71 -3.55
N PHE A 40 -1.77 13.77 -2.83
CA PHE A 40 -1.08 12.91 -1.87
C PHE A 40 -1.71 11.53 -1.70
N VAL A 41 -0.92 10.61 -1.12
CA VAL A 41 -1.36 9.28 -0.72
C VAL A 41 -0.97 9.03 0.74
N LEU A 42 -1.93 8.62 1.57
CA LEU A 42 -1.69 8.13 2.93
C LEU A 42 -1.77 6.61 2.92
N ASN A 43 -0.67 5.92 3.27
CA ASN A 43 -0.60 4.45 3.24
C ASN A 43 -0.35 3.82 4.62
N GLY A 44 -1.41 3.29 5.20
CA GLY A 44 -1.50 2.91 6.60
C GLY A 44 -1.86 4.09 7.49
N PHE A 45 -1.91 3.83 8.80
CA PHE A 45 -2.19 4.86 9.78
C PHE A 45 -0.91 5.36 10.44
N LYS A 46 -0.60 6.64 10.23
CA LYS A 46 0.41 7.39 10.98
C LYS A 46 -0.21 8.72 11.37
N GLU A 47 -0.51 8.85 12.64
CA GLU A 47 -1.37 9.92 13.17
C GLU A 47 -0.88 11.32 12.80
N GLU A 48 0.42 11.59 12.91
CA GLU A 48 0.98 12.91 12.59
C GLU A 48 0.84 13.27 11.10
N GLU A 49 1.06 12.31 10.18
CA GLU A 49 0.87 12.53 8.73
C GLU A 49 -0.60 12.72 8.38
N TRP A 50 -1.48 11.94 9.02
CA TRP A 50 -2.92 12.06 8.83
C TRP A 50 -3.41 13.43 9.32
N LYS A 51 -2.99 13.87 10.51
CA LYS A 51 -3.31 15.20 11.03
C LYS A 51 -2.79 16.30 10.10
N GLU A 52 -1.57 16.19 9.60
CA GLU A 52 -0.99 17.20 8.73
C GLU A 52 -1.72 17.32 7.39
N LEU A 53 -1.93 16.19 6.70
CA LEU A 53 -2.47 16.16 5.34
C LEU A 53 -3.99 16.29 5.28
N LEU A 54 -4.72 15.94 6.36
CA LEU A 54 -6.19 16.07 6.41
C LEU A 54 -6.67 17.41 7.01
N LYS A 55 -5.79 18.25 7.55
CA LYS A 55 -6.15 19.58 8.13
C LYS A 55 -6.94 20.50 7.20
N GLY A 56 -6.84 20.32 5.88
CA GLY A 56 -7.50 21.16 4.87
C GLY A 56 -8.59 20.47 4.04
N VAL A 57 -8.89 19.19 4.32
CA VAL A 57 -9.92 18.45 3.58
C VAL A 57 -11.28 18.82 4.20
N LYS A 58 -11.99 19.76 3.55
CA LYS A 58 -13.40 20.08 3.88
C LYS A 58 -14.36 19.07 3.28
#